data_AF-A0A1E3K769-F1
#
_entry.id   AF-A0A1E3K769-F1
#
_cell.length_a   1.000
_cell.length_b   1.000
_cell.length_c   1.000
_cell.angle_alpha   90.00
_cell.angle_beta   90.00
_cell.angle_gamma   90.00
#
_symmetry.space_group_name_H-M   'P 1'
#
loop_
_entity.id
_entity.type
_entity.pdbx_description
1 polymer ?
#
loop_
_entity_poly.entity_id
_entity_poly.type
_entity_poly.pdbx_seq_one_letter_code
_entity_poly.pdbx_strand_id
1 'polypeptide(L)'
;MIIPIAPRRPHFLGGVLLALAFLLILHQTYTPHGVLSSSFPRTKQHPHTLPHGLEKGNNEILQRLSHMRDVCEGEDPFDREYGRANLRLSRAYEGSHERMRLFLQKLLRGEHVTISAIGGSITKGHQVDKSEIWFHKFWEWLRDFAGDNVEIVEINGAAPATGSDYFSFCFPLHIPSDSDLVIVELAVNDEGILEHIENMENLIRGLLDLPNNPAVMLVEALAFSGGGMGGGGGRMHLPVAQYYDVPVINHRHPLVSHFARHPQLVEPYFTKDWWQNPDKRHINPRGHRDLGMLVASFVKDVACEIRPLKEGEEVGELMPSLWSTPQDYGIVPRLRVLEGWNPNTEYATPPFHPTCLSTRSKEPRFNLTPSYNDGWEYWIHPEHLDKPYMVAREPGARVSFELETGVGMVKMYALKSKTFGLGTVECWADEERDKAEKIVGWWDNGDVNIGRFATIRTGLSAGTHTITCELLEETSDPGGGHEFRMISMMRCVLYSTFLGLYTDHECSV
;
A
#
# COMPACT_ATOMS: atom_id res chain seq x y z
N MET A 1 -7.83 84.47 25.08
CA MET A 1 -6.49 84.67 24.49
C MET A 1 -6.28 83.56 23.47
N ILE A 2 -5.89 83.93 22.25
CA ILE A 2 -6.03 83.26 20.95
C ILE A 2 -5.09 82.05 20.77
N ILE A 3 -5.52 80.96 20.09
CA ILE A 3 -4.81 80.30 18.95
C ILE A 3 -5.84 79.58 18.03
N PRO A 4 -5.79 79.72 16.69
CA PRO A 4 -6.69 79.06 15.73
C PRO A 4 -6.21 77.66 15.29
N ILE A 5 -7.16 76.78 14.94
CA ILE A 5 -6.89 75.48 14.30
C ILE A 5 -6.90 75.67 12.77
N ALA A 6 -5.76 75.39 12.13
CA ALA A 6 -5.64 75.34 10.67
C ALA A 6 -6.07 73.97 10.11
N PRO A 7 -6.61 73.88 8.88
CA PRO A 7 -7.04 72.62 8.28
C PRO A 7 -5.83 71.91 7.65
N ARG A 8 -5.55 70.66 8.05
CA ARG A 8 -4.56 69.81 7.36
C ARG A 8 -5.24 69.01 6.25
N ARG A 9 -4.68 69.20 5.06
CA ARG A 9 -5.07 68.79 3.71
C ARG A 9 -5.37 67.28 3.54
N PRO A 10 -6.44 66.88 2.83
CA PRO A 10 -6.75 65.49 2.49
C PRO A 10 -5.87 64.91 1.36
N HIS A 11 -4.99 65.72 0.76
CA HIS A 11 -4.23 65.33 -0.42
C HIS A 11 -3.00 64.44 -0.14
N PHE A 12 -2.51 64.40 1.11
CA PHE A 12 -1.33 63.59 1.43
C PHE A 12 -1.64 62.09 1.47
N LEU A 13 -2.79 61.72 2.06
CA LEU A 13 -3.21 60.32 2.15
C LEU A 13 -3.55 59.74 0.76
N GLY A 14 -4.19 60.54 -0.10
CA GLY A 14 -4.48 60.16 -1.49
C GLY A 14 -3.21 59.97 -2.33
N GLY A 15 -2.20 60.82 -2.13
CA GLY A 15 -0.91 60.68 -2.82
C GLY A 15 -0.14 59.41 -2.42
N VAL A 16 -0.18 59.05 -1.14
CA VAL A 16 0.48 57.82 -0.64
C VAL A 16 -0.22 56.56 -1.18
N LEU A 17 -1.55 56.54 -1.23
CA LEU A 17 -2.31 55.42 -1.77
C LEU A 17 -2.11 55.25 -3.28
N LEU A 18 -2.03 56.35 -4.04
CA LEU A 18 -1.71 56.32 -5.47
C LEU A 18 -0.28 55.84 -5.74
N ALA A 19 0.70 56.23 -4.92
CA ALA A 19 2.07 55.76 -5.03
C ALA A 19 2.21 54.26 -4.73
N LEU A 20 1.49 53.76 -3.71
CA LEU A 20 1.42 52.33 -3.40
C LEU A 20 0.76 51.52 -4.51
N ALA A 21 -0.34 52.01 -5.09
CA ALA A 21 -0.98 51.38 -6.24
C ALA A 21 -0.06 51.35 -7.46
N PHE A 22 0.69 52.43 -7.72
CA PHE A 22 1.63 52.50 -8.83
C PHE A 22 2.84 51.57 -8.63
N LEU A 23 3.34 51.44 -7.40
CA LEU A 23 4.38 50.47 -7.03
C LEU A 23 3.91 49.01 -7.19
N LEU A 24 2.66 48.71 -6.83
CA LEU A 24 2.07 47.38 -7.03
C LEU A 24 1.85 47.05 -8.51
N ILE A 25 1.43 48.03 -9.32
CA ILE A 25 1.30 47.89 -10.77
C ILE A 25 2.67 47.73 -11.43
N LEU A 26 3.67 48.50 -11.02
CA LEU A 26 5.06 48.31 -11.46
C LEU A 26 5.60 46.94 -11.06
N HIS A 27 5.32 46.45 -9.85
CA HIS A 27 5.75 45.11 -9.42
C HIS A 27 5.05 43.99 -10.21
N GLN A 28 3.78 44.15 -10.59
CA GLN A 28 3.09 43.19 -11.46
C GLN A 28 3.59 43.25 -12.92
N THR A 29 3.83 44.45 -13.46
CA THR A 29 4.31 44.65 -14.84
C THR A 29 5.80 44.36 -15.03
N TYR A 30 6.59 44.35 -13.95
CA TYR A 30 7.99 43.89 -13.92
C TYR A 30 8.13 42.49 -13.29
N THR A 31 7.09 41.64 -13.34
CA THR A 31 7.39 40.21 -13.39
C THR A 31 7.92 39.96 -14.79
N PRO A 32 9.19 39.59 -14.96
CA PRO A 32 9.62 39.13 -16.26
C PRO A 32 8.73 37.92 -16.55
N HIS A 33 7.94 37.98 -17.60
CA HIS A 33 7.61 36.77 -18.36
C HIS A 33 8.90 36.28 -19.01
N GLY A 34 9.91 35.99 -18.17
CA GLY A 34 10.98 35.11 -18.52
C GLY A 34 10.27 33.79 -18.75
N VAL A 35 10.18 33.43 -20.02
CA VAL A 35 10.11 32.02 -20.40
C VAL A 35 11.22 31.36 -19.59
N LEU A 36 10.85 30.74 -18.47
CA LEU A 36 11.69 29.81 -17.75
C LEU A 36 11.86 28.66 -18.73
N SER A 37 12.83 28.82 -19.65
CA SER A 37 13.42 27.73 -20.38
C SER A 37 14.13 26.91 -19.31
N SER A 38 13.39 26.04 -18.66
CA SER A 38 13.96 25.03 -17.80
C SER A 38 14.70 24.07 -18.71
N SER A 39 16.00 24.27 -18.79
CA SER A 39 16.92 23.27 -19.34
C SER A 39 17.04 22.16 -18.29
N PHE A 40 15.95 21.42 -18.07
CA PHE A 40 16.00 20.22 -17.24
C PHE A 40 16.81 19.16 -17.99
N PRO A 41 17.82 18.53 -17.36
CA PRO A 41 18.48 17.38 -17.97
C PRO A 41 17.41 16.33 -18.27
N ARG A 42 17.31 15.88 -19.53
CA ARG A 42 16.52 14.69 -19.86
C ARG A 42 17.08 13.54 -19.03
N THR A 43 16.36 13.13 -17.99
CA THR A 43 16.59 11.84 -17.34
C THR A 43 16.55 10.76 -18.40
N LYS A 44 17.43 9.74 -18.27
CA LYS A 44 17.51 8.64 -19.23
C LYS A 44 16.11 8.05 -19.41
N GLN A 45 15.61 8.15 -20.63
CA GLN A 45 14.34 7.60 -21.06
C GLN A 45 14.30 6.12 -20.67
N HIS A 46 13.35 5.72 -19.81
CA HIS A 46 12.67 4.47 -20.09
C HIS A 46 11.92 4.70 -21.41
N PRO A 47 11.94 3.76 -22.36
CA PRO A 47 11.25 3.96 -23.62
C PRO A 47 9.74 4.04 -23.37
N HIS A 48 9.24 5.25 -23.09
CA HIS A 48 7.82 5.61 -23.09
C HIS A 48 7.29 5.75 -24.51
N THR A 49 8.15 5.60 -25.52
CA THR A 49 7.72 5.37 -26.88
C THR A 49 7.12 3.98 -26.96
N LEU A 50 5.79 3.93 -26.97
CA LEU A 50 5.05 2.91 -27.72
C LEU A 50 5.85 2.62 -29.00
N PRO A 51 6.31 1.38 -29.25
CA PRO A 51 6.61 0.98 -30.61
C PRO A 51 5.37 1.33 -31.42
N HIS A 52 5.52 2.12 -32.47
CA HIS A 52 4.43 2.40 -33.39
C HIS A 52 3.67 1.11 -33.70
N GLY A 53 2.34 1.15 -33.52
CA GLY A 53 1.44 0.10 -33.98
C GLY A 53 1.32 -1.11 -33.06
N LEU A 54 0.64 -0.95 -31.91
CA LEU A 54 -0.08 -2.07 -31.24
C LEU A 54 -0.86 -2.91 -32.28
N GLU A 55 -1.34 -2.24 -33.32
CA GLU A 55 -2.31 -2.72 -34.31
C GLU A 55 -1.70 -3.23 -35.62
N LYS A 56 -0.42 -2.96 -35.92
CA LYS A 56 0.07 -3.08 -37.30
C LYS A 56 0.36 -4.54 -37.69
N GLY A 57 -0.69 -5.23 -38.13
CA GLY A 57 -0.64 -6.58 -38.71
C GLY A 57 -0.99 -7.73 -37.77
N ASN A 58 -1.42 -7.45 -36.53
CA ASN A 58 -1.88 -8.49 -35.60
C ASN A 58 -3.41 -8.44 -35.44
N ASN A 59 -4.10 -9.35 -36.14
CA ASN A 59 -5.56 -9.46 -36.11
C ASN A 59 -6.12 -9.72 -34.72
N GLU A 60 -5.39 -10.45 -33.87
CA GLU A 60 -5.83 -10.69 -32.51
C GLU A 60 -5.86 -9.35 -31.78
N ILE A 61 -4.77 -8.58 -31.76
CA ILE A 61 -4.70 -7.23 -31.11
C ILE A 61 -5.88 -6.34 -31.52
N LEU A 62 -6.17 -6.28 -32.82
CA LEU A 62 -7.33 -5.54 -33.35
C LEU A 62 -8.68 -6.06 -32.81
N GLN A 63 -8.85 -7.37 -32.64
CA GLN A 63 -10.07 -7.94 -32.07
C GLN A 63 -10.27 -7.56 -30.60
N ARG A 64 -9.23 -7.60 -29.74
CA ARG A 64 -9.40 -7.14 -28.34
C ARG A 64 -9.64 -5.63 -28.26
N LEU A 65 -9.00 -4.83 -29.12
CA LEU A 65 -9.28 -3.40 -29.18
C LEU A 65 -10.72 -3.11 -29.62
N SER A 66 -11.26 -3.87 -30.58
CA SER A 66 -12.66 -3.79 -30.97
C SER A 66 -13.58 -4.16 -29.81
N HIS A 67 -13.32 -5.30 -29.15
CA HIS A 67 -14.08 -5.76 -27.99
C HIS A 67 -14.06 -4.73 -26.84
N MET A 68 -12.90 -4.17 -26.53
CA MET A 68 -12.77 -3.08 -25.55
C MET A 68 -13.67 -1.89 -25.91
N ARG A 69 -13.68 -1.48 -27.18
CA ARG A 69 -14.53 -0.36 -27.64
C ARG A 69 -16.00 -0.70 -27.49
N ASP A 70 -16.41 -1.92 -27.81
CA ASP A 70 -17.79 -2.37 -27.62
C ASP A 70 -18.18 -2.34 -26.12
N VAL A 71 -17.28 -2.73 -25.22
CA VAL A 71 -17.49 -2.62 -23.76
C VAL A 71 -17.59 -1.16 -23.29
N CYS A 72 -16.80 -0.25 -23.89
CA CYS A 72 -16.82 1.17 -23.57
C CYS A 72 -18.06 1.91 -24.09
N GLU A 73 -18.56 1.54 -25.27
CA GLU A 73 -19.76 2.13 -25.88
C GLU A 73 -21.05 1.49 -25.34
N GLY A 74 -20.96 0.26 -24.83
CA GLY A 74 -22.08 -0.51 -24.28
C GLY A 74 -22.57 -0.03 -22.91
N GLU A 75 -23.84 -0.36 -22.59
CA GLU A 75 -24.41 -0.14 -21.27
C GLU A 75 -23.76 -1.08 -20.25
N ASP A 76 -23.26 -0.52 -19.14
CA ASP A 76 -22.74 -1.30 -18.02
C ASP A 76 -23.87 -1.62 -17.02
N PRO A 77 -24.22 -2.90 -16.80
CA PRO A 77 -25.25 -3.26 -15.83
C PRO A 77 -24.93 -2.77 -14.41
N PHE A 78 -23.65 -2.75 -14.03
CA PHE A 78 -23.24 -2.26 -12.72
C PHE A 78 -23.33 -0.73 -12.64
N ASP A 79 -22.96 0.01 -13.69
CA ASP A 79 -23.16 1.47 -13.71
C ASP A 79 -24.65 1.85 -13.64
N ARG A 80 -25.54 1.06 -14.27
CA ARG A 80 -26.99 1.28 -14.16
C ARG A 80 -27.50 1.05 -12.74
N GLU A 81 -27.04 -0.02 -12.09
CA GLU A 81 -27.47 -0.38 -10.72
C GLU A 81 -26.90 0.58 -9.68
N TYR A 82 -25.59 0.85 -9.74
CA TYR A 82 -24.87 1.62 -8.73
C TYR A 82 -24.98 3.12 -8.97
N GLY A 83 -25.07 3.54 -10.23
CA GLY A 83 -25.14 4.94 -10.64
C GLY A 83 -23.78 5.63 -10.67
N ARG A 84 -23.50 6.38 -11.74
CA ARG A 84 -22.21 7.09 -11.95
C ARG A 84 -21.79 8.02 -10.81
N ALA A 85 -22.75 8.60 -10.08
CA ALA A 85 -22.44 9.44 -8.92
C ALA A 85 -21.81 8.63 -7.77
N ASN A 86 -22.34 7.45 -7.47
CA ASN A 86 -21.80 6.57 -6.43
C ASN A 86 -20.45 5.95 -6.85
N LEU A 87 -20.31 5.62 -8.14
CA LEU A 87 -19.03 5.17 -8.69
C LEU A 87 -17.96 6.25 -8.53
N ARG A 88 -18.25 7.52 -8.85
CA ARG A 88 -17.33 8.64 -8.58
C ARG A 88 -17.02 8.81 -7.10
N LEU A 89 -18.03 8.71 -6.22
CA LEU A 89 -17.80 8.79 -4.77
C LEU A 89 -16.89 7.68 -4.24
N SER A 90 -16.96 6.49 -4.85
CA SER A 90 -16.08 5.38 -4.49
C SER A 90 -14.62 5.65 -4.83
N ARG A 91 -14.32 6.54 -5.79
CA ARG A 91 -12.93 6.86 -6.16
C ARG A 91 -12.39 7.94 -5.23
N ALA A 92 -11.80 7.51 -4.11
CA ALA A 92 -11.22 8.41 -3.12
C ALA A 92 -10.02 9.19 -3.72
N TYR A 93 -9.31 8.58 -4.65
CA TYR A 93 -8.27 9.19 -5.46
C TYR A 93 -8.07 8.37 -6.74
N GLU A 94 -8.01 9.03 -7.91
CA GLU A 94 -7.88 8.34 -9.21
C GLU A 94 -6.42 8.24 -9.69
N GLY A 95 -5.56 9.19 -9.28
CA GLY A 95 -4.18 9.27 -9.79
C GLY A 95 -4.11 9.68 -11.26
N SER A 96 -2.94 9.49 -11.87
CA SER A 96 -2.67 9.76 -13.29
C SER A 96 -3.12 8.65 -14.24
N HIS A 97 -3.45 7.48 -13.69
CA HIS A 97 -3.68 6.22 -14.40
C HIS A 97 -2.45 5.62 -15.11
N GLU A 98 -1.24 6.18 -15.00
CA GLU A 98 -0.10 5.81 -15.85
C GLU A 98 0.26 4.31 -15.77
N ARG A 99 0.53 3.79 -14.57
CA ARG A 99 0.87 2.36 -14.42
C ARG A 99 -0.30 1.44 -14.78
N MET A 100 -1.54 1.84 -14.47
CA MET A 100 -2.73 1.08 -14.84
C MET A 100 -2.91 1.02 -16.37
N ARG A 101 -2.63 2.12 -17.08
CA ARG A 101 -2.62 2.17 -18.54
C ARG A 101 -1.56 1.23 -19.13
N LEU A 102 -0.36 1.19 -18.56
CA LEU A 102 0.71 0.28 -18.99
C LEU A 102 0.32 -1.19 -18.78
N PHE A 103 -0.29 -1.52 -17.64
CA PHE A 103 -0.86 -2.85 -17.38
C PHE A 103 -1.92 -3.23 -18.42
N LEU A 104 -2.88 -2.34 -18.69
CA LEU A 104 -3.92 -2.58 -19.70
C LEU A 104 -3.36 -2.72 -21.11
N GLN A 105 -2.30 -1.98 -21.45
CA GLN A 105 -1.61 -2.16 -22.73
C GLN A 105 -0.94 -3.53 -22.84
N LYS A 106 -0.34 -4.05 -21.76
CA LYS A 106 0.19 -5.42 -21.70
C LYS A 106 -0.93 -6.44 -21.93
N LEU A 107 -2.06 -6.27 -21.25
CA LEU A 107 -3.26 -7.09 -21.41
C LEU A 107 -3.80 -7.07 -22.84
N LEU A 108 -3.94 -5.89 -23.45
CA LEU A 108 -4.44 -5.71 -24.82
C LEU A 108 -3.50 -6.28 -25.90
N ARG A 109 -2.20 -6.41 -25.60
CA ARG A 109 -1.25 -7.14 -26.46
C ARG A 109 -1.44 -8.66 -26.38
N GLY A 110 -2.23 -9.15 -25.43
CA GLY A 110 -2.42 -10.58 -25.17
C GLY A 110 -1.22 -11.23 -24.48
N GLU A 111 -0.39 -10.43 -23.81
CA GLU A 111 0.68 -10.97 -22.98
C GLU A 111 0.08 -11.66 -21.74
N HIS A 112 0.76 -12.70 -21.25
CA HIS A 112 0.47 -13.28 -19.95
C HIS A 112 0.61 -12.21 -18.86
N VAL A 113 -0.41 -12.11 -18.00
CA VAL A 113 -0.39 -11.20 -16.86
C VAL A 113 -0.71 -11.90 -15.55
N THR A 114 0.02 -11.52 -14.50
CA THR A 114 -0.26 -11.96 -13.13
C THR A 114 -0.91 -10.81 -12.35
N ILE A 115 -2.11 -11.03 -11.83
CA ILE A 115 -2.76 -10.10 -10.90
C ILE A 115 -2.71 -10.68 -9.49
N SER A 116 -2.36 -9.86 -8.51
CA SER A 116 -2.15 -10.27 -7.14
C SER A 116 -2.96 -9.40 -6.17
N ALA A 117 -3.56 -10.01 -5.17
CA ALA A 117 -4.20 -9.30 -4.07
C ALA A 117 -3.45 -9.53 -2.76
N ILE A 118 -3.15 -8.44 -2.05
CA ILE A 118 -2.69 -8.43 -0.67
C ILE A 118 -3.85 -7.93 0.18
N GLY A 119 -4.19 -8.64 1.24
CA GLY A 119 -5.23 -8.15 2.13
C GLY A 119 -5.52 -9.03 3.33
N GLY A 120 -6.54 -8.61 4.08
CA GLY A 120 -6.99 -9.25 5.30
C GLY A 120 -7.97 -10.40 5.08
N SER A 121 -8.81 -10.63 6.09
CA SER A 121 -9.83 -11.70 6.08
C SER A 121 -10.91 -11.50 5.02
N ILE A 122 -11.26 -10.26 4.69
CA ILE A 122 -12.19 -9.95 3.59
C ILE A 122 -11.58 -10.45 2.28
N THR A 123 -10.38 -10.00 1.92
CA THR A 123 -9.70 -10.48 0.71
C THR A 123 -9.45 -11.98 0.69
N LYS A 124 -9.24 -12.62 1.86
CA LYS A 124 -9.16 -14.08 1.95
C LYS A 124 -10.46 -14.82 1.61
N GLY A 125 -11.61 -14.15 1.70
CA GLY A 125 -12.94 -14.73 1.49
C GLY A 125 -13.58 -15.26 2.76
N HIS A 126 -13.39 -14.58 3.90
CA HIS A 126 -14.04 -15.00 5.16
C HIS A 126 -15.57 -15.05 5.00
N GLN A 127 -16.16 -16.21 5.29
CA GLN A 127 -17.61 -16.48 5.24
C GLN A 127 -18.26 -16.35 3.85
N VAL A 128 -17.49 -16.43 2.76
CA VAL A 128 -18.01 -16.52 1.38
C VAL A 128 -17.34 -17.64 0.62
N ASP A 129 -17.99 -18.13 -0.44
CA ASP A 129 -17.38 -19.13 -1.32
C ASP A 129 -16.28 -18.50 -2.19
N LYS A 130 -15.35 -19.34 -2.69
CA LYS A 130 -14.23 -18.87 -3.52
C LYS A 130 -14.68 -18.05 -4.73
N SER A 131 -15.76 -18.49 -5.39
CA SER A 131 -16.34 -17.80 -6.54
C SER A 131 -17.01 -16.49 -6.19
N GLU A 132 -17.28 -16.22 -4.91
CA GLU A 132 -17.93 -15.01 -4.42
C GLU A 132 -16.92 -13.96 -3.94
N ILE A 133 -15.63 -14.31 -3.81
CA ILE A 133 -14.59 -13.39 -3.35
C ILE A 133 -14.47 -12.21 -4.32
N TRP A 134 -14.39 -10.99 -3.77
CA TRP A 134 -14.35 -9.75 -4.55
C TRP A 134 -13.22 -9.73 -5.60
N PHE A 135 -12.04 -10.24 -5.22
CA PHE A 135 -10.87 -10.30 -6.10
C PHE A 135 -11.10 -11.28 -7.25
N HIS A 136 -11.75 -12.42 -6.97
CA HIS A 136 -12.16 -13.38 -7.99
C HIS A 136 -13.23 -12.79 -8.92
N LYS A 137 -14.20 -12.03 -8.38
CA LYS A 137 -15.19 -11.30 -9.19
C LYS A 137 -14.55 -10.29 -10.12
N PHE A 138 -13.53 -9.57 -9.65
CA PHE A 138 -12.74 -8.68 -10.50
C PHE A 138 -11.97 -9.46 -11.57
N TRP A 139 -11.35 -10.59 -11.22
CA TRP A 139 -10.66 -11.46 -12.17
C TRP A 139 -11.60 -12.01 -13.25
N GLU A 140 -12.79 -12.49 -12.87
CA GLU A 140 -13.83 -12.94 -13.82
C GLU A 140 -14.17 -11.82 -14.82
N TRP A 141 -14.43 -10.61 -14.31
CA TRP A 141 -14.68 -9.45 -15.18
C TRP A 141 -13.49 -9.13 -16.08
N LEU A 142 -12.26 -9.15 -15.55
CA LEU A 142 -11.05 -8.80 -16.30
C LEU A 142 -10.77 -9.81 -17.41
N ARG A 143 -10.99 -11.10 -17.15
CA ARG A 143 -10.88 -12.17 -18.16
C ARG A 143 -11.90 -11.97 -19.27
N ASP A 144 -13.15 -11.69 -18.93
CA ASP A 144 -14.20 -11.44 -19.92
C ASP A 144 -13.94 -10.13 -20.71
N PHE A 145 -13.35 -9.13 -20.06
CA PHE A 145 -12.91 -7.87 -20.67
C PHE A 145 -11.71 -8.07 -21.63
N ALA A 146 -10.75 -8.93 -21.28
CA ALA A 146 -9.58 -9.20 -22.10
C ALA A 146 -9.86 -10.17 -23.25
N GLY A 147 -10.82 -11.09 -23.08
CA GLY A 147 -11.12 -12.17 -24.02
C GLY A 147 -10.35 -13.47 -23.71
N ASP A 148 -10.86 -14.60 -24.20
CA ASP A 148 -10.41 -15.96 -23.86
C ASP A 148 -8.98 -16.31 -24.30
N ASN A 149 -8.36 -15.49 -25.15
CA ASN A 149 -7.01 -15.72 -25.69
C ASN A 149 -5.90 -15.10 -24.84
N VAL A 150 -6.21 -14.51 -23.68
CA VAL A 150 -5.23 -13.91 -22.77
C VAL A 150 -5.18 -14.71 -21.47
N GLU A 151 -3.99 -15.17 -21.10
CA GLU A 151 -3.78 -15.84 -19.81
C GLU A 151 -3.66 -14.78 -18.70
N ILE A 152 -4.62 -14.80 -17.77
CA ILE A 152 -4.65 -13.94 -16.59
C ILE A 152 -4.59 -14.83 -15.36
N VAL A 153 -3.47 -14.81 -14.64
CA VAL A 153 -3.30 -15.58 -13.41
C VAL A 153 -3.73 -14.73 -12.21
N GLU A 154 -4.67 -15.23 -11.40
CA GLU A 154 -5.04 -14.60 -10.11
C GLU A 154 -4.28 -15.23 -8.93
N ILE A 155 -3.62 -14.38 -8.13
CA ILE A 155 -2.94 -14.77 -6.89
C ILE A 155 -3.57 -14.06 -5.70
N ASN A 156 -4.32 -14.80 -4.89
CA ASN A 156 -4.85 -14.29 -3.63
C ASN A 156 -3.85 -14.52 -2.48
N GLY A 157 -2.97 -13.53 -2.28
CA GLY A 157 -1.96 -13.48 -1.22
C GLY A 157 -2.48 -13.00 0.13
N ALA A 158 -3.79 -13.08 0.40
CA ALA A 158 -4.35 -12.57 1.64
C ALA A 158 -4.04 -13.47 2.85
N ALA A 159 -3.81 -12.80 3.98
CA ALA A 159 -3.61 -13.38 5.30
C ALA A 159 -4.62 -12.75 6.28
N PRO A 160 -5.48 -13.56 6.95
CA PRO A 160 -6.44 -13.02 7.91
C PRO A 160 -5.77 -12.29 9.07
N ALA A 161 -6.41 -11.23 9.55
CA ALA A 161 -5.99 -10.45 10.72
C ALA A 161 -4.54 -9.91 10.67
N THR A 162 -4.03 -9.58 9.48
CA THR A 162 -2.73 -8.91 9.28
C THR A 162 -2.90 -7.59 8.55
N GLY A 163 -2.13 -6.57 8.95
CA GLY A 163 -2.15 -5.23 8.37
C GLY A 163 -0.91 -4.92 7.52
N SER A 164 -0.72 -3.65 7.18
CA SER A 164 0.46 -3.13 6.49
C SER A 164 1.73 -3.30 7.32
N ASP A 165 1.59 -3.34 8.64
CA ASP A 165 2.66 -3.63 9.58
C ASP A 165 3.34 -4.99 9.30
N TYR A 166 2.54 -6.00 8.95
CA TYR A 166 3.01 -7.30 8.50
C TYR A 166 3.39 -7.30 7.01
N PHE A 167 2.50 -6.82 6.14
CA PHE A 167 2.68 -6.96 4.70
C PHE A 167 3.83 -6.11 4.16
N SER A 168 4.14 -4.96 4.76
CA SER A 168 5.31 -4.16 4.37
C SER A 168 6.59 -4.99 4.37
N PHE A 169 6.73 -5.98 5.25
CA PHE A 169 7.90 -6.86 5.24
C PHE A 169 7.67 -8.24 4.60
N CYS A 170 6.44 -8.76 4.70
CA CYS A 170 6.16 -10.14 4.35
C CYS A 170 5.45 -10.32 3.00
N PHE A 171 5.12 -9.26 2.25
CA PHE A 171 4.49 -9.41 0.93
C PHE A 171 5.23 -10.37 -0.03
N PRO A 172 6.58 -10.51 -0.02
CA PRO A 172 7.27 -11.45 -0.92
C PRO A 172 6.93 -12.93 -0.66
N LEU A 173 6.30 -13.26 0.47
CA LEU A 173 5.80 -14.61 0.77
C LEU A 173 4.40 -14.85 0.20
N HIS A 174 3.68 -13.78 -0.16
CA HIS A 174 2.25 -13.82 -0.48
C HIS A 174 1.97 -13.62 -1.97
N ILE A 175 2.82 -12.87 -2.66
CA ILE A 175 2.67 -12.58 -4.09
C ILE A 175 3.99 -12.81 -4.82
N PRO A 176 3.95 -13.22 -6.11
CA PRO A 176 5.16 -13.40 -6.88
C PRO A 176 5.73 -12.04 -7.32
N SER A 177 7.05 -11.99 -7.50
CA SER A 177 7.77 -10.77 -7.88
C SER A 177 7.48 -10.29 -9.31
N ASP A 178 6.88 -11.14 -10.15
CA ASP A 178 6.47 -10.86 -11.52
C ASP A 178 4.98 -10.46 -11.63
N SER A 179 4.35 -10.06 -10.52
CA SER A 179 3.01 -9.46 -10.54
C SER A 179 2.99 -8.22 -11.45
N ASP A 180 1.92 -8.06 -12.24
CA ASP A 180 1.69 -6.94 -13.16
C ASP A 180 0.64 -5.93 -12.62
N LEU A 181 -0.29 -6.42 -11.79
CA LEU A 181 -1.23 -5.62 -11.01
C LEU A 181 -1.24 -6.14 -9.58
N VAL A 182 -1.03 -5.26 -8.60
CA VAL A 182 -1.16 -5.57 -7.17
C VAL A 182 -2.26 -4.72 -6.56
N ILE A 183 -3.27 -5.37 -5.99
CA ILE A 183 -4.37 -4.72 -5.29
C ILE A 183 -4.20 -4.92 -3.79
N VAL A 184 -4.19 -3.83 -3.01
CA VAL A 184 -3.95 -3.85 -1.57
C VAL A 184 -5.24 -3.48 -0.82
N GLU A 185 -5.74 -4.37 0.03
CA GLU A 185 -6.96 -4.20 0.84
C GLU A 185 -6.67 -4.45 2.32
N LEU A 186 -6.35 -3.36 3.04
CA LEU A 186 -5.92 -3.42 4.45
C LEU A 186 -6.67 -2.42 5.35
N ALA A 187 -7.70 -1.74 4.83
CA ALA A 187 -8.48 -0.69 5.51
C ALA A 187 -9.00 -1.08 6.89
N VAL A 188 -9.44 -2.34 6.97
CA VAL A 188 -10.14 -2.95 8.11
C VAL A 188 -9.15 -3.60 9.08
N ASN A 189 -7.92 -3.84 8.63
CA ASN A 189 -6.87 -4.49 9.39
C ASN A 189 -5.94 -3.49 10.06
N ASP A 190 -5.61 -2.41 9.36
CA ASP A 190 -4.83 -1.32 9.91
C ASP A 190 -5.64 -0.53 10.94
N GLU A 191 -4.95 -0.08 11.98
CA GLU A 191 -5.50 0.86 12.93
C GLU A 191 -5.39 2.29 12.39
N GLY A 192 -6.26 3.18 12.88
CA GLY A 192 -6.23 4.59 12.49
C GLY A 192 -5.15 5.39 13.22
N ILE A 193 -3.90 4.92 13.24
CA ILE A 193 -2.73 5.49 13.91
C ILE A 193 -1.62 5.86 12.90
N LEU A 194 -0.70 6.76 13.27
CA LEU A 194 0.33 7.30 12.37
C LEU A 194 1.33 6.25 11.87
N GLU A 195 1.62 5.23 12.67
CA GLU A 195 2.55 4.15 12.31
C GLU A 195 2.13 3.43 11.01
N HIS A 196 0.83 3.33 10.73
CA HIS A 196 0.34 2.72 9.50
C HIS A 196 0.56 3.59 8.25
N ILE A 197 0.87 4.88 8.38
CA ILE A 197 1.34 5.69 7.24
C ILE A 197 2.71 5.18 6.78
N GLU A 198 3.65 5.01 7.72
CA GLU A 198 5.00 4.51 7.41
C GLU A 198 4.98 3.07 6.89
N ASN A 199 4.17 2.21 7.50
CA ASN A 199 4.01 0.83 7.06
C ASN A 199 3.39 0.74 5.66
N MET A 200 2.36 1.54 5.38
CA MET A 200 1.75 1.58 4.05
C MET A 200 2.70 2.16 3.01
N GLU A 201 3.48 3.19 3.34
CA GLU A 201 4.53 3.71 2.47
C GLU A 201 5.58 2.65 2.14
N ASN A 202 6.09 1.94 3.14
CA ASN A 202 7.07 0.87 2.92
C ASN A 202 6.50 -0.23 2.02
N LEU A 203 5.23 -0.62 2.22
CA LEU A 203 4.56 -1.59 1.36
C LEU A 203 4.43 -1.07 -0.08
N ILE A 204 3.88 0.13 -0.29
CA ILE A 204 3.67 0.70 -1.63
C ILE A 204 4.99 0.85 -2.37
N ARG A 205 6.04 1.38 -1.72
CA ARG A 205 7.39 1.49 -2.32
C ARG A 205 7.92 0.12 -2.75
N GLY A 206 7.88 -0.87 -1.86
CA GLY A 206 8.33 -2.23 -2.17
C GLY A 206 7.57 -2.89 -3.31
N LEU A 207 6.26 -2.61 -3.45
CA LEU A 207 5.44 -3.09 -4.55
C LEU A 207 5.74 -2.36 -5.86
N LEU A 208 5.91 -1.04 -5.83
CA LEU A 208 6.21 -0.24 -7.03
C LEU A 208 7.60 -0.54 -7.59
N ASP A 209 8.54 -0.97 -6.73
CA ASP A 209 9.91 -1.37 -7.05
C ASP A 209 10.02 -2.83 -7.56
N LEU A 210 8.91 -3.58 -7.63
CA LEU A 210 8.93 -4.95 -8.17
C LEU A 210 9.41 -4.98 -9.64
N PRO A 211 10.11 -6.06 -10.08
CA PRO A 211 10.72 -6.14 -11.41
C PRO A 211 9.83 -5.78 -12.60
N ASN A 212 8.54 -6.15 -12.56
CA ASN A 212 7.59 -5.87 -13.64
C ASN A 212 7.00 -4.45 -13.60
N ASN A 213 7.41 -3.60 -12.66
CA ASN A 213 6.85 -2.26 -12.43
C ASN A 213 5.32 -2.29 -12.38
N PRO A 214 4.71 -3.10 -11.49
CA PRO A 214 3.28 -3.34 -11.51
C PRO A 214 2.47 -2.06 -11.35
N ALA A 215 1.26 -2.07 -11.90
CA ALA A 215 0.20 -1.20 -11.41
C ALA A 215 -0.11 -1.57 -9.96
N VAL A 216 -0.20 -0.57 -9.09
CA VAL A 216 -0.61 -0.77 -7.69
C VAL A 216 -1.88 0.03 -7.47
N MET A 217 -2.85 -0.54 -6.75
CA MET A 217 -4.05 0.19 -6.33
C MET A 217 -4.46 -0.20 -4.91
N LEU A 218 -5.02 0.75 -4.18
CA LEU A 218 -5.62 0.50 -2.88
C LEU A 218 -7.13 0.30 -3.03
N VAL A 219 -7.64 -0.70 -2.33
CA VAL A 219 -9.07 -1.00 -2.23
C VAL A 219 -9.44 -1.02 -0.77
N GLU A 220 -10.38 -0.17 -0.36
CA GLU A 220 -10.77 -0.01 1.03
C GLU A 220 -12.16 -0.63 1.24
N ALA A 221 -12.19 -1.86 1.76
CA ALA A 221 -13.44 -2.56 2.04
C ALA A 221 -14.21 -1.88 3.18
N LEU A 222 -15.55 -1.92 3.08
CA LEU A 222 -16.41 -1.38 4.12
C LEU A 222 -16.48 -2.35 5.32
N ALA A 223 -16.23 -1.81 6.51
CA ALA A 223 -16.52 -2.49 7.78
C ALA A 223 -16.95 -1.46 8.85
N PHE A 224 -17.67 -1.94 9.87
CA PHE A 224 -18.02 -1.16 11.07
C PHE A 224 -17.23 -1.59 12.32
N SER A 225 -16.18 -2.40 12.14
CA SER A 225 -15.26 -2.79 13.22
C SER A 225 -14.56 -1.58 13.82
N GLY A 226 -14.51 -1.47 15.14
CA GLY A 226 -13.95 -0.30 15.85
C GLY A 226 -14.94 0.85 16.08
N GLY A 227 -16.22 0.68 15.72
CA GLY A 227 -17.31 1.57 16.11
C GLY A 227 -17.44 2.89 15.34
N GLY A 228 -16.53 3.17 14.40
CA GLY A 228 -16.50 4.42 13.64
C GLY A 228 -17.06 4.32 12.22
N MET A 229 -17.98 5.21 11.86
CA MET A 229 -18.43 5.43 10.48
C MET A 229 -17.32 5.98 9.55
N GLY A 230 -16.19 6.43 10.13
CA GLY A 230 -15.03 6.92 9.40
C GLY A 230 -14.15 5.85 8.75
N GLY A 231 -14.38 4.57 9.08
CA GLY A 231 -13.48 3.47 8.69
C GLY A 231 -12.31 3.29 9.68
N GLY A 232 -11.57 2.19 9.50
CA GLY A 232 -10.37 1.85 10.27
C GLY A 232 -9.12 2.58 9.79
N GLY A 233 -8.04 1.85 9.55
CA GLY A 233 -6.76 2.36 9.05
C GLY A 233 -6.81 2.95 7.65
N GLY A 234 -7.83 2.63 6.83
CA GLY A 234 -7.98 3.17 5.48
C GLY A 234 -7.94 4.71 5.38
N ARG A 235 -8.33 5.41 6.45
CA ARG A 235 -8.21 6.89 6.54
C ARG A 235 -6.76 7.39 6.57
N MET A 236 -5.81 6.53 6.93
CA MET A 236 -4.37 6.80 7.00
C MET A 236 -3.65 6.50 5.67
N HIS A 237 -4.27 5.72 4.77
CA HIS A 237 -3.63 5.31 3.52
C HIS A 237 -3.64 6.42 2.44
N LEU A 238 -4.66 7.28 2.44
CA LEU A 238 -4.89 8.26 1.38
C LEU A 238 -3.71 9.23 1.15
N PRO A 239 -3.07 9.82 2.20
CA PRO A 239 -1.91 10.68 1.98
C PRO A 239 -0.75 9.98 1.29
N VAL A 240 -0.52 8.69 1.62
CA VAL A 240 0.50 7.88 0.96
C VAL A 240 0.14 7.63 -0.49
N ALA A 241 -1.10 7.22 -0.75
CA ALA A 241 -1.59 6.93 -2.10
C ALA A 241 -1.48 8.15 -3.04
N GLN A 242 -1.84 9.34 -2.54
CA GLN A 242 -1.71 10.61 -3.27
C GLN A 242 -0.27 10.96 -3.61
N TYR A 243 0.67 10.67 -2.70
CA TYR A 243 2.08 10.97 -2.89
C TYR A 243 2.75 10.03 -3.91
N TYR A 244 2.33 8.76 -3.94
CA TYR A 244 2.90 7.72 -4.81
C TYR A 244 2.10 7.48 -6.10
N ASP A 245 1.11 8.32 -6.41
CA ASP A 245 0.26 8.19 -7.61
C ASP A 245 -0.44 6.81 -7.71
N VAL A 246 -0.97 6.34 -6.57
CA VAL A 246 -1.66 5.04 -6.45
C VAL A 246 -3.17 5.27 -6.31
N PRO A 247 -4.02 4.82 -7.25
CA PRO A 247 -5.47 4.97 -7.14
C PRO A 247 -6.05 4.28 -5.91
N VAL A 248 -7.13 4.85 -5.37
CA VAL A 248 -7.85 4.37 -4.18
C VAL A 248 -9.35 4.22 -4.47
N ILE A 249 -9.83 2.99 -4.41
CA ILE A 249 -11.25 2.66 -4.44
C ILE A 249 -11.74 2.43 -3.01
N ASN A 250 -12.79 3.15 -2.61
CA ASN A 250 -13.31 3.17 -1.27
C ASN A 250 -14.79 2.76 -1.25
N HIS A 251 -15.03 1.54 -0.80
CA HIS A 251 -16.37 0.94 -0.74
C HIS A 251 -17.31 1.67 0.21
N ARG A 252 -16.75 2.26 1.27
CA ARG A 252 -17.50 2.93 2.33
C ARG A 252 -18.14 4.23 1.84
N HIS A 253 -17.46 5.01 0.98
CA HIS A 253 -17.90 6.35 0.59
C HIS A 253 -19.35 6.44 0.08
N PRO A 254 -19.77 5.65 -0.93
CA PRO A 254 -21.15 5.68 -1.42
C PRO A 254 -22.17 5.09 -0.43
N LEU A 255 -21.75 4.18 0.47
CA LEU A 255 -22.66 3.39 1.30
C LEU A 255 -22.89 3.97 2.70
N VAL A 256 -21.88 4.57 3.31
CA VAL A 256 -21.89 4.87 4.75
C VAL A 256 -22.99 5.85 5.15
N SER A 257 -23.20 6.89 4.36
CA SER A 257 -24.29 7.85 4.59
C SER A 257 -25.67 7.24 4.31
N HIS A 258 -25.74 6.25 3.42
CA HIS A 258 -26.98 5.53 3.13
C HIS A 258 -27.34 4.60 4.30
N PHE A 259 -26.37 3.83 4.81
CA PHE A 259 -26.55 3.00 6.00
C PHE A 259 -26.86 3.80 7.27
N ALA A 260 -26.29 5.01 7.42
CA ALA A 260 -26.66 5.91 8.52
C ALA A 260 -28.14 6.30 8.50
N ARG A 261 -28.73 6.50 7.32
CA ARG A 261 -30.16 6.83 7.15
C ARG A 261 -31.08 5.62 7.18
N HIS A 262 -30.55 4.46 6.79
CA HIS A 262 -31.30 3.21 6.61
C HIS A 262 -30.58 2.04 7.30
N PRO A 263 -30.52 2.03 8.65
CA PRO A 263 -29.75 1.05 9.41
C PRO A 263 -30.22 -0.40 9.19
N GLN A 264 -31.47 -0.61 8.78
CA GLN A 264 -32.01 -1.93 8.42
C GLN A 264 -31.29 -2.57 7.21
N LEU A 265 -30.55 -1.78 6.43
CA LEU A 265 -29.78 -2.28 5.28
C LEU A 265 -28.38 -2.80 5.68
N VAL A 266 -27.95 -2.57 6.94
CA VAL A 266 -26.67 -3.09 7.43
C VAL A 266 -26.71 -4.61 7.52
N GLU A 267 -27.64 -5.20 8.27
CA GLU A 267 -27.70 -6.66 8.44
C GLU A 267 -27.68 -7.46 7.11
N PRO A 268 -28.45 -7.11 6.06
CA PRO A 268 -28.43 -7.83 4.79
C PRO A 268 -27.21 -7.57 3.90
N TYR A 269 -26.26 -6.71 4.31
CA TYR A 269 -25.03 -6.42 3.56
C TYR A 269 -23.77 -7.08 4.16
N PHE A 270 -23.89 -7.55 5.40
CA PHE A 270 -22.82 -8.18 6.15
C PHE A 270 -23.12 -9.65 6.39
N THR A 271 -22.10 -10.40 6.76
CA THR A 271 -22.24 -11.82 7.06
C THR A 271 -22.70 -12.03 8.50
N LYS A 272 -22.83 -13.30 8.90
CA LYS A 272 -23.15 -13.71 10.27
C LYS A 272 -22.07 -14.67 10.75
N ASP A 273 -21.67 -14.50 12.00
CA ASP A 273 -20.72 -15.41 12.63
C ASP A 273 -21.32 -16.83 12.80
N TRP A 274 -20.50 -17.75 13.31
CA TRP A 274 -20.90 -19.14 13.52
C TRP A 274 -22.11 -19.30 14.47
N TRP A 275 -22.35 -18.32 15.34
CA TRP A 275 -23.48 -18.28 16.28
C TRP A 275 -24.68 -17.48 15.74
N GLN A 276 -24.67 -17.13 14.45
CA GLN A 276 -25.69 -16.33 13.77
C GLN A 276 -25.79 -14.87 14.27
N ASN A 277 -24.79 -14.37 14.99
CA ASN A 277 -24.74 -12.95 15.33
C ASN A 277 -24.27 -12.13 14.12
N PRO A 278 -24.72 -10.87 13.98
CA PRO A 278 -24.26 -10.00 12.90
C PRO A 278 -22.76 -9.75 12.94
N ASP A 279 -22.06 -10.12 11.86
CA ASP A 279 -20.64 -9.86 11.67
C ASP A 279 -20.45 -8.61 10.81
N LYS A 280 -20.45 -7.45 11.46
CA LYS A 280 -20.31 -6.15 10.77
C LYS A 280 -18.87 -5.83 10.34
N ARG A 281 -17.95 -6.80 10.43
CA ARG A 281 -16.58 -6.69 9.93
C ARG A 281 -16.45 -7.26 8.53
N HIS A 282 -17.23 -8.30 8.20
CA HIS A 282 -17.10 -9.01 6.94
C HIS A 282 -18.35 -8.80 6.07
N ILE A 283 -18.14 -8.24 4.89
CA ILE A 283 -19.18 -8.06 3.88
C ILE A 283 -19.61 -9.43 3.32
N ASN A 284 -20.88 -9.58 2.97
CA ASN A 284 -21.41 -10.82 2.43
C ASN A 284 -21.16 -10.94 0.91
N PRO A 285 -21.64 -12.00 0.22
CA PRO A 285 -21.41 -12.17 -1.22
C PRO A 285 -21.83 -10.96 -2.08
N ARG A 286 -22.89 -10.23 -1.71
CA ARG A 286 -23.29 -9.00 -2.40
C ARG A 286 -22.24 -7.91 -2.22
N GLY A 287 -21.77 -7.70 -0.99
CA GLY A 287 -20.74 -6.71 -0.73
C GLY A 287 -19.42 -7.04 -1.43
N HIS A 288 -19.05 -8.32 -1.50
CA HIS A 288 -17.90 -8.77 -2.28
C HIS A 288 -18.06 -8.51 -3.78
N ARG A 289 -19.22 -8.84 -4.36
CA ARG A 289 -19.54 -8.50 -5.74
C ARG A 289 -19.42 -7.01 -6.00
N ASP A 290 -20.00 -6.18 -5.12
CA ASP A 290 -19.94 -4.73 -5.28
C ASP A 290 -18.49 -4.22 -5.20
N LEU A 291 -17.69 -4.72 -4.26
CA LEU A 291 -16.28 -4.33 -4.13
C LEU A 291 -15.47 -4.68 -5.38
N GLY A 292 -15.63 -5.89 -5.93
CA GLY A 292 -14.96 -6.31 -7.16
C GLY A 292 -15.41 -5.50 -8.37
N MET A 293 -16.70 -5.18 -8.46
CA MET A 293 -17.24 -4.40 -9.58
C MET A 293 -16.92 -2.90 -9.48
N LEU A 294 -16.69 -2.34 -8.29
CA LEU A 294 -16.15 -0.99 -8.13
C LEU A 294 -14.73 -0.89 -8.71
N VAL A 295 -13.90 -1.91 -8.49
CA VAL A 295 -12.57 -2.02 -9.10
C VAL A 295 -12.69 -2.15 -10.62
N ALA A 296 -13.55 -3.05 -11.10
CA ALA A 296 -13.82 -3.23 -12.53
C ALA A 296 -14.26 -1.91 -13.21
N SER A 297 -15.16 -1.14 -12.58
CA SER A 297 -15.64 0.14 -13.10
C SER A 297 -14.51 1.17 -13.23
N PHE A 298 -13.57 1.21 -12.28
CA PHE A 298 -12.38 2.05 -12.40
C PHE A 298 -11.48 1.60 -13.56
N VAL A 299 -11.14 0.30 -13.61
CA VAL A 299 -10.27 -0.25 -14.67
C VAL A 299 -10.88 -0.06 -16.06
N LYS A 300 -12.21 -0.22 -16.18
CA LYS A 300 -12.96 0.07 -17.39
C LYS A 300 -12.78 1.53 -17.83
N ASP A 301 -13.00 2.48 -16.93
CA ASP A 301 -12.85 3.91 -17.25
C ASP A 301 -11.43 4.22 -17.72
N VAL A 302 -10.39 3.70 -17.06
CA VAL A 302 -8.99 3.85 -17.51
C VAL A 302 -8.80 3.27 -18.90
N ALA A 303 -9.33 2.08 -19.17
CA ALA A 303 -9.21 1.47 -20.49
C ALA A 303 -9.92 2.28 -21.59
N CYS A 304 -11.08 2.85 -21.29
CA CYS A 304 -11.83 3.68 -22.23
C CYS A 304 -11.18 5.05 -22.49
N GLU A 305 -10.24 5.48 -21.65
CA GLU A 305 -9.38 6.65 -21.91
C GLU A 305 -8.23 6.34 -22.88
N ILE A 306 -7.87 5.06 -23.07
CA ILE A 306 -6.81 4.64 -23.98
C ILE A 306 -7.26 4.87 -25.43
N ARG A 307 -6.81 5.98 -26.03
CA ARG A 307 -7.06 6.28 -27.43
C ARG A 307 -5.96 5.70 -28.33
N PRO A 308 -6.30 5.14 -29.50
CA PRO A 308 -5.32 4.89 -30.54
C PRO A 308 -4.68 6.23 -30.94
N LEU A 309 -3.35 6.29 -31.00
CA LEU A 309 -2.66 7.41 -31.65
C LEU A 309 -3.06 7.43 -33.13
N LYS A 310 -3.54 8.56 -33.64
CA LYS A 310 -3.85 8.66 -35.08
C LYS A 310 -2.57 8.56 -35.90
N GLU A 311 -2.66 8.03 -37.11
CA GLU A 311 -1.53 7.96 -38.03
C GLU A 311 -1.03 9.38 -38.34
N GLY A 312 0.23 9.68 -37.98
CA GLY A 312 0.83 11.02 -38.08
C GLY A 312 0.58 11.94 -36.88
N GLU A 313 -0.11 11.49 -35.83
CA GLU A 313 -0.16 12.16 -34.54
C GLU A 313 1.13 11.84 -33.79
N GLU A 314 2.08 12.79 -33.79
CA GLU A 314 3.19 12.74 -32.84
C GLU A 314 2.57 12.76 -31.43
N VAL A 315 3.04 11.88 -30.54
CA VAL A 315 2.80 12.06 -29.10
C VAL A 315 3.37 13.43 -28.82
N GLY A 316 2.51 14.45 -28.74
CA GLY A 316 2.96 15.78 -28.40
C GLY A 316 3.77 15.60 -27.14
N GLU A 317 5.07 15.92 -27.20
CA GLU A 317 5.84 16.07 -25.97
C GLU A 317 4.97 17.01 -25.15
N LEU A 318 4.34 16.50 -24.09
CA LEU A 318 3.66 17.34 -23.14
C LEU A 318 4.78 18.21 -22.61
N MET A 319 4.85 19.42 -23.17
CA MET A 319 5.95 20.35 -22.96
C MET A 319 6.15 20.40 -21.45
N PRO A 320 7.37 20.14 -20.95
CA PRO A 320 7.67 20.25 -19.53
C PRO A 320 7.08 21.55 -19.02
N SER A 321 5.99 21.47 -18.26
CA SER A 321 5.40 22.66 -17.69
C SER A 321 6.21 23.02 -16.44
N LEU A 322 6.11 24.25 -15.98
CA LEU A 322 6.75 24.70 -14.73
C LEU A 322 6.35 23.85 -13.51
N TRP A 323 5.27 23.07 -13.60
CA TRP A 323 4.61 22.42 -12.47
C TRP A 323 4.60 20.88 -12.52
N SER A 324 4.68 20.28 -13.70
CA SER A 324 4.82 18.83 -13.89
C SER A 324 5.25 18.50 -15.32
N THR A 325 6.08 17.48 -15.45
CA THR A 325 6.43 16.88 -16.74
C THR A 325 5.74 15.51 -16.78
N PRO A 326 4.97 15.16 -17.82
CA PRO A 326 4.33 13.83 -17.88
C PRO A 326 5.31 12.66 -17.89
N GLN A 327 6.61 12.96 -18.04
CA GLN A 327 7.72 12.05 -17.80
C GLN A 327 7.84 11.60 -16.33
N ASP A 328 7.24 12.31 -15.36
CA ASP A 328 7.32 11.97 -13.93
C ASP A 328 6.21 11.02 -13.46
N TYR A 329 5.16 10.78 -14.26
CA TYR A 329 4.06 9.89 -13.88
C TYR A 329 4.51 8.43 -13.75
N GLY A 330 4.00 7.74 -12.73
CA GLY A 330 4.35 6.35 -12.44
C GLY A 330 5.79 6.12 -11.95
N ILE A 331 6.62 7.17 -11.81
CA ILE A 331 7.94 7.09 -11.18
C ILE A 331 7.78 7.10 -9.66
N VAL A 332 8.53 6.24 -8.97
CA VAL A 332 8.57 6.25 -7.49
C VAL A 332 9.31 7.52 -7.03
N PRO A 333 8.67 8.39 -6.22
CA PRO A 333 9.34 9.58 -5.70
C PRO A 333 10.65 9.24 -4.98
N ARG A 334 11.68 10.07 -5.22
CA ARG A 334 12.97 9.93 -4.54
C ARG A 334 12.84 10.17 -3.04
N LEU A 335 11.86 10.95 -2.63
CA LEU A 335 11.63 11.27 -1.24
C LEU A 335 10.48 10.44 -0.65
N ARG A 336 10.45 10.30 0.68
CA ARG A 336 9.33 9.76 1.45
C ARG A 336 8.25 10.82 1.68
N VAL A 337 7.02 10.37 1.91
CA VAL A 337 5.85 11.23 2.17
C VAL A 337 5.97 11.98 3.50
N LEU A 338 6.59 11.37 4.50
CA LEU A 338 6.77 11.97 5.84
C LEU A 338 8.15 12.58 6.06
N GLU A 339 9.09 12.46 5.12
CA GLU A 339 10.42 13.05 5.31
C GLU A 339 10.45 14.56 4.98
N GLY A 340 11.46 15.23 5.53
CA GLY A 340 11.70 16.63 5.24
C GLY A 340 12.14 16.87 3.79
N TRP A 341 11.81 18.04 3.24
CA TRP A 341 12.30 18.43 1.92
C TRP A 341 13.83 18.40 1.88
N ASN A 342 14.38 17.63 0.93
CA ASN A 342 15.81 17.57 0.67
C ASN A 342 16.11 18.14 -0.72
N PRO A 343 16.77 19.31 -0.85
CA PRO A 343 17.05 19.91 -2.15
C PRO A 343 18.17 19.21 -2.96
N ASN A 344 18.93 18.29 -2.35
CA ASN A 344 19.97 17.54 -3.05
C ASN A 344 19.34 16.52 -4.00
N THR A 345 19.53 16.71 -5.31
CA THR A 345 18.98 15.82 -6.35
C THR A 345 19.63 14.44 -6.39
N GLU A 346 20.84 14.31 -5.85
CA GLU A 346 21.53 13.02 -5.73
C GLU A 346 21.01 12.19 -4.54
N TYR A 347 20.32 12.81 -3.59
CA TYR A 347 19.72 12.09 -2.48
C TYR A 347 18.39 11.47 -2.93
N ALA A 348 18.31 10.15 -2.80
CA ALA A 348 17.09 9.37 -2.94
C ALA A 348 16.98 8.38 -1.78
N THR A 349 15.76 8.16 -1.31
CA THR A 349 15.43 7.09 -0.38
C THR A 349 15.81 5.75 -1.01
N PRO A 350 16.65 4.93 -0.36
CA PRO A 350 17.05 3.64 -0.88
C PRO A 350 15.85 2.74 -1.22
N PRO A 351 15.96 1.88 -2.25
CA PRO A 351 14.94 0.88 -2.55
C PRO A 351 14.64 0.01 -1.33
N PHE A 352 13.38 -0.30 -1.12
CA PHE A 352 12.93 -1.07 0.03
C PHE A 352 12.65 -2.52 -0.39
N HIS A 353 13.61 -3.41 -0.16
CA HIS A 353 13.51 -4.83 -0.46
C HIS A 353 13.43 -5.66 0.81
N PRO A 354 12.22 -5.85 1.35
CA PRO A 354 12.06 -6.59 2.58
C PRO A 354 12.21 -8.09 2.36
N THR A 355 12.55 -8.80 3.42
CA THR A 355 12.45 -10.25 3.52
C THR A 355 11.90 -10.62 4.87
N CYS A 356 11.08 -11.65 4.90
CA CYS A 356 10.41 -12.12 6.10
C CYS A 356 10.61 -13.63 6.21
N LEU A 357 11.25 -14.06 7.30
CA LEU A 357 11.34 -15.46 7.68
C LEU A 357 10.16 -15.74 8.61
N SER A 358 9.27 -16.65 8.21
CA SER A 358 7.98 -16.83 8.85
C SER A 358 7.74 -18.28 9.21
N THR A 359 7.08 -18.50 10.35
CA THR A 359 6.49 -19.81 10.71
C THR A 359 5.40 -20.23 9.73
N ARG A 360 4.85 -19.27 8.97
CA ARG A 360 3.74 -19.48 8.02
C ARG A 360 4.22 -19.80 6.60
N SER A 361 5.53 -19.78 6.36
CA SER A 361 6.07 -20.03 5.02
C SER A 361 5.84 -21.47 4.58
N LYS A 362 5.56 -21.64 3.29
CA LYS A 362 5.58 -22.95 2.60
C LYS A 362 6.88 -23.16 1.81
N GLU A 363 7.63 -22.09 1.55
CA GLU A 363 8.88 -22.14 0.81
C GLU A 363 10.06 -22.19 1.80
N PRO A 364 10.98 -23.15 1.67
CA PRO A 364 12.10 -23.31 2.60
C PRO A 364 12.94 -22.03 2.79
N ARG A 365 13.13 -21.23 1.74
CA ARG A 365 13.91 -19.97 1.78
C ARG A 365 13.33 -18.89 2.70
N PHE A 366 12.05 -18.99 3.04
CA PHE A 366 11.35 -18.06 3.93
C PHE A 366 10.97 -18.71 5.26
N ASN A 367 11.44 -19.93 5.56
CA ASN A 367 11.16 -20.55 6.84
C ASN A 367 11.88 -19.82 7.97
N LEU A 368 11.18 -19.63 9.09
CA LEU A 368 11.81 -19.18 10.33
C LEU A 368 12.59 -20.35 10.95
N THR A 369 13.85 -20.51 10.56
CA THR A 369 14.72 -21.58 11.03
C THR A 369 15.78 -21.01 11.98
N PRO A 370 15.85 -21.49 13.24
CA PRO A 370 16.86 -21.03 14.18
C PRO A 370 18.25 -21.58 13.82
N SER A 371 19.28 -20.76 14.04
CA SER A 371 20.68 -21.18 14.02
C SER A 371 21.08 -21.86 15.35
N TYR A 372 20.42 -21.47 16.43
CA TYR A 372 20.53 -22.08 17.76
C TYR A 372 19.16 -22.09 18.44
N ASN A 373 18.83 -23.16 19.16
CA ASN A 373 17.55 -23.29 19.86
C ASN A 373 17.74 -24.11 21.14
N ASP A 374 17.35 -23.50 22.26
CA ASP A 374 17.23 -24.11 23.57
C ASP A 374 15.88 -23.70 24.20
N GLY A 375 14.93 -24.64 24.28
CA GLY A 375 13.62 -24.41 24.90
C GLY A 375 12.55 -23.73 24.04
N TRP A 376 12.79 -23.51 22.74
CA TRP A 376 11.76 -23.05 21.80
C TRP A 376 11.28 -24.19 20.89
N GLU A 377 9.99 -24.23 20.61
CA GLU A 377 9.40 -25.24 19.73
C GLU A 377 8.52 -24.64 18.64
N TYR A 378 8.48 -25.30 17.49
CA TYR A 378 7.48 -25.01 16.48
C TYR A 378 6.15 -25.65 16.90
N TRP A 379 5.11 -24.83 17.05
CA TRP A 379 3.82 -25.24 17.55
C TRP A 379 2.68 -24.71 16.68
N ILE A 380 1.68 -25.56 16.46
CA ILE A 380 0.46 -25.21 15.74
C ILE A 380 -0.73 -25.46 16.68
N HIS A 381 -1.66 -24.52 16.76
CA HIS A 381 -2.87 -24.69 17.54
C HIS A 381 -3.71 -25.87 16.99
N PRO A 382 -4.15 -26.83 17.82
CA PRO A 382 -4.88 -28.03 17.36
C PRO A 382 -6.13 -27.71 16.52
N GLU A 383 -6.84 -26.64 16.87
CA GLU A 383 -8.06 -26.20 16.19
C GLU A 383 -7.85 -25.08 15.15
N HIS A 384 -6.64 -24.51 15.07
CA HIS A 384 -6.32 -23.39 14.18
C HIS A 384 -4.99 -23.67 13.46
N LEU A 385 -5.05 -24.61 12.52
CA LEU A 385 -3.89 -25.12 11.78
C LEU A 385 -3.22 -24.08 10.87
N ASP A 386 -3.89 -22.96 10.62
CA ASP A 386 -3.42 -21.84 9.80
C ASP A 386 -2.52 -20.85 10.58
N LYS A 387 -2.29 -21.10 11.88
CA LYS A 387 -1.55 -20.19 12.78
C LYS A 387 -0.40 -20.92 13.48
N PRO A 388 0.68 -21.25 12.77
CA PRO A 388 1.91 -21.77 13.37
C PRO A 388 2.69 -20.66 14.09
N TYR A 389 3.36 -21.03 15.18
CA TYR A 389 4.19 -20.17 16.01
C TYR A 389 5.50 -20.87 16.39
N MET A 390 6.53 -20.08 16.67
CA MET A 390 7.69 -20.51 17.43
C MET A 390 7.43 -20.10 18.89
N VAL A 391 7.39 -21.06 19.81
CA VAL A 391 6.88 -20.88 21.17
C VAL A 391 7.95 -21.21 22.21
N ALA A 392 8.10 -20.35 23.21
CA ALA A 392 8.81 -20.63 24.45
C ALA A 392 7.85 -20.52 25.64
N ARG A 393 8.09 -21.32 26.68
CA ARG A 393 7.24 -21.36 27.89
C ARG A 393 8.02 -21.26 29.19
N GLU A 394 9.26 -21.74 29.19
CA GLU A 394 10.12 -21.76 30.38
C GLU A 394 11.07 -20.55 30.33
N PRO A 395 11.05 -19.67 31.35
CA PRO A 395 12.03 -18.59 31.47
C PRO A 395 13.48 -19.10 31.34
N GLY A 396 14.31 -18.33 30.63
CA GLY A 396 15.66 -18.71 30.24
C GLY A 396 15.77 -19.44 28.90
N ALA A 397 14.65 -19.88 28.30
CA ALA A 397 14.64 -20.43 26.94
C ALA A 397 15.20 -19.41 25.93
N ARG A 398 16.11 -19.85 25.06
CA ARG A 398 16.87 -19.00 24.15
C ARG A 398 16.85 -19.52 22.72
N VAL A 399 16.69 -18.63 21.76
CA VAL A 399 16.73 -18.93 20.32
C VAL A 399 17.58 -17.89 19.60
N SER A 400 18.30 -18.30 18.55
CA SER A 400 19.04 -17.37 17.68
C SER A 400 18.73 -17.59 16.20
N PHE A 401 18.84 -16.52 15.42
CA PHE A 401 18.62 -16.51 13.98
C PHE A 401 19.77 -15.78 13.29
N GLU A 402 20.34 -16.39 12.25
CA GLU A 402 21.34 -15.72 11.41
C GLU A 402 20.62 -15.01 10.25
N LEU A 403 20.79 -13.70 10.13
CA LEU A 403 20.09 -12.85 9.18
C LEU A 403 21.07 -11.88 8.51
N GLU A 404 21.03 -11.77 7.19
CA GLU A 404 21.76 -10.74 6.44
C GLU A 404 20.91 -9.47 6.31
N THR A 405 21.45 -8.29 6.60
CA THR A 405 20.72 -7.02 6.46
C THR A 405 21.52 -6.07 5.59
N GLY A 406 20.82 -5.29 4.76
CA GLY A 406 21.43 -4.26 3.92
C GLY A 406 21.08 -2.84 4.36
N VAL A 407 19.95 -2.66 5.05
CA VAL A 407 19.48 -1.35 5.56
C VAL A 407 19.48 -1.32 7.10
N GLY A 408 20.18 -2.26 7.72
CA GLY A 408 20.49 -2.22 9.15
C GLY A 408 19.30 -2.40 10.10
N MET A 409 18.16 -2.89 9.62
CA MET A 409 16.93 -3.00 10.41
C MET A 409 16.50 -4.46 10.57
N VAL A 410 16.17 -4.84 11.81
CA VAL A 410 15.56 -6.12 12.14
C VAL A 410 14.34 -5.90 13.04
N LYS A 411 13.22 -6.53 12.65
CA LYS A 411 11.97 -6.54 13.41
C LYS A 411 11.52 -7.98 13.66
N MET A 412 10.75 -8.19 14.72
CA MET A 412 10.06 -9.45 14.98
C MET A 412 8.55 -9.23 14.96
N TYR A 413 7.82 -10.08 14.26
CA TYR A 413 6.37 -10.16 14.35
C TYR A 413 5.98 -11.23 15.36
N ALA A 414 5.27 -10.86 16.41
CA ALA A 414 4.88 -11.75 17.51
C ALA A 414 3.42 -11.53 17.92
N LEU A 415 2.82 -12.55 18.55
CA LEU A 415 1.44 -12.46 19.03
C LEU A 415 1.35 -11.53 20.25
N LYS A 416 0.32 -10.69 20.27
CA LYS A 416 -0.08 -9.87 21.41
C LYS A 416 -1.45 -10.30 21.93
N SER A 417 -1.57 -10.48 23.24
CA SER A 417 -2.80 -10.96 23.88
C SER A 417 -2.77 -10.78 25.40
N LYS A 418 -3.90 -10.41 26.02
CA LYS A 418 -4.09 -10.52 27.48
C LYS A 418 -4.59 -11.89 27.95
N THR A 419 -5.11 -12.72 27.05
CA THR A 419 -5.85 -13.94 27.42
C THR A 419 -5.00 -15.21 27.37
N PHE A 420 -3.82 -15.15 26.75
CA PHE A 420 -2.94 -16.33 26.59
C PHE A 420 -1.78 -16.38 27.58
N GLY A 421 -1.74 -15.50 28.58
CA GLY A 421 -0.66 -15.47 29.57
C GLY A 421 0.71 -15.23 28.92
N LEU A 422 0.79 -14.22 28.04
CA LEU A 422 1.98 -14.03 27.23
C LEU A 422 3.12 -13.32 28.00
N GLY A 423 4.33 -13.88 27.94
CA GLY A 423 5.52 -13.34 28.61
C GLY A 423 6.22 -12.21 27.87
N THR A 424 7.46 -11.91 28.30
CA THR A 424 8.34 -10.92 27.67
C THR A 424 9.64 -11.59 27.21
N VAL A 425 10.09 -11.29 26.00
CA VAL A 425 11.41 -11.71 25.52
C VAL A 425 12.36 -10.53 25.45
N GLU A 426 13.63 -10.74 25.75
CA GLU A 426 14.72 -9.80 25.51
C GLU A 426 15.47 -10.26 24.26
N CYS A 427 15.57 -9.39 23.25
CA CYS A 427 16.25 -9.71 22.00
C CYS A 427 17.39 -8.73 21.72
N TRP A 428 18.54 -9.22 21.26
CA TRP A 428 19.70 -8.40 20.90
C TRP A 428 20.35 -8.91 19.60
N ALA A 429 21.18 -8.06 19.00
CA ALA A 429 21.98 -8.39 17.84
C ALA A 429 23.42 -8.68 18.26
N ASP A 430 23.99 -9.73 17.67
CA ASP A 430 25.34 -10.23 17.88
C ASP A 430 25.65 -10.40 19.38
N GLU A 431 26.74 -9.82 19.86
CA GLU A 431 27.15 -9.85 21.27
C GLU A 431 26.67 -8.60 22.05
N GLU A 432 25.85 -7.74 21.43
CA GLU A 432 25.42 -6.44 21.97
C GLU A 432 24.21 -6.55 22.90
N ARG A 433 24.28 -7.40 23.93
CA ARG A 433 23.17 -7.56 24.89
C ARG A 433 22.87 -6.29 25.69
N ASP A 434 23.83 -5.39 25.87
CA ASP A 434 23.63 -4.07 26.49
C ASP A 434 22.66 -3.16 25.70
N LYS A 435 22.42 -3.51 24.45
CA LYS A 435 21.54 -2.84 23.50
C LYS A 435 20.26 -3.65 23.22
N ALA A 436 19.93 -4.62 24.08
CA ALA A 436 18.77 -5.47 23.90
C ALA A 436 17.44 -4.70 24.00
N GLU A 437 16.45 -5.16 23.25
CA GLU A 437 15.08 -4.66 23.27
C GLU A 437 14.15 -5.68 23.94
N LYS A 438 13.28 -5.19 24.83
CA LYS A 438 12.25 -6.02 25.47
C LYS A 438 10.97 -6.01 24.64
N ILE A 439 10.52 -7.20 24.27
CA ILE A 439 9.33 -7.39 23.45
C ILE A 439 8.29 -8.11 24.28
N VAL A 440 7.30 -7.34 24.72
CA VAL A 440 6.23 -7.80 25.61
C VAL A 440 5.14 -8.49 24.80
N GLY A 441 4.75 -9.72 25.12
CA GLY A 441 3.63 -10.40 24.48
C GLY A 441 2.27 -10.00 25.07
N TRP A 442 2.22 -9.69 26.36
CA TRP A 442 1.00 -9.23 27.03
C TRP A 442 0.67 -7.76 26.72
N TRP A 443 -0.62 -7.44 26.62
CA TRP A 443 -1.12 -6.07 26.50
C TRP A 443 -2.58 -5.95 26.93
N ASP A 444 -3.02 -4.83 27.48
CA ASP A 444 -4.44 -4.59 27.76
C ASP A 444 -5.09 -3.82 26.61
N ASN A 445 -5.50 -4.54 25.56
CA ASN A 445 -6.18 -3.98 24.40
C ASN A 445 -7.50 -4.71 24.11
N GLY A 446 -8.34 -4.84 25.13
CA GLY A 446 -9.58 -5.62 25.04
C GLY A 446 -9.28 -7.10 24.79
N ASP A 447 -10.21 -7.83 24.17
CA ASP A 447 -10.08 -9.28 23.92
C ASP A 447 -9.40 -9.58 22.57
N VAL A 448 -8.58 -8.65 22.08
CA VAL A 448 -7.93 -8.73 20.77
C VAL A 448 -6.67 -9.61 20.85
N ASN A 449 -6.62 -10.60 19.95
CA ASN A 449 -5.48 -11.49 19.74
C ASN A 449 -4.92 -11.26 18.34
N ILE A 450 -3.82 -10.51 18.23
CA ILE A 450 -3.28 -10.08 16.93
C ILE A 450 -1.75 -10.15 16.91
N GLY A 451 -1.16 -10.33 15.73
CA GLY A 451 0.28 -10.16 15.57
C GLY A 451 0.64 -8.67 15.55
N ARG A 452 1.80 -8.32 16.08
CA ARG A 452 2.42 -6.99 15.96
C ARG A 452 3.91 -7.12 15.74
N PHE A 453 4.49 -6.23 14.95
CA PHE A 453 5.94 -6.14 14.92
C PHE A 453 6.46 -5.41 16.15
N ALA A 454 7.68 -5.74 16.53
CA ALA A 454 8.52 -4.98 17.42
C ALA A 454 9.88 -4.81 16.76
N THR A 455 10.46 -3.62 16.87
CA THR A 455 11.81 -3.36 16.38
C THR A 455 12.80 -3.97 17.37
N ILE A 456 13.69 -4.83 16.88
CA ILE A 456 14.79 -5.39 17.67
C ILE A 456 16.02 -4.48 17.53
N ARG A 457 16.30 -4.05 16.28
CA ARG A 457 17.44 -3.19 16.01
C ARG A 457 17.24 -2.32 14.78
N THR A 458 17.86 -1.15 14.83
CA THR A 458 18.07 -0.23 13.71
C THR A 458 19.55 0.15 13.65
N GLY A 459 20.01 0.58 12.48
CA GLY A 459 21.38 1.03 12.29
C GLY A 459 22.45 -0.07 12.37
N LEU A 460 22.08 -1.34 12.17
CA LEU A 460 23.08 -2.40 11.96
C LEU A 460 23.87 -2.12 10.67
N SER A 461 25.14 -2.49 10.65
CA SER A 461 25.94 -2.46 9.43
C SER A 461 25.34 -3.40 8.37
N ALA A 462 25.64 -3.15 7.10
CA ALA A 462 25.33 -4.15 6.08
C ALA A 462 26.15 -5.44 6.33
N GLY A 463 25.50 -6.60 6.29
CA GLY A 463 26.14 -7.89 6.52
C GLY A 463 25.28 -8.88 7.30
N THR A 464 25.90 -10.00 7.69
CA THR A 464 25.26 -11.05 8.48
C THR A 464 25.34 -10.74 9.97
N HIS A 465 24.19 -10.82 10.64
CA HIS A 465 24.05 -10.62 12.08
C HIS A 465 23.34 -11.81 12.73
N THR A 466 23.67 -12.11 13.98
CA THR A 466 22.97 -13.10 14.79
C THR A 466 21.98 -12.39 15.69
N ILE A 467 20.69 -12.71 15.60
CA ILE A 467 19.69 -12.16 16.50
C ILE A 467 19.32 -13.20 17.53
N THR A 468 19.61 -12.92 18.79
CA THR A 468 19.32 -13.81 19.92
C THR A 468 18.16 -13.26 20.72
N CYS A 469 17.19 -14.11 21.05
CA CYS A 469 16.05 -13.80 21.91
C CYS A 469 15.99 -14.78 23.08
N GLU A 470 15.80 -14.25 24.29
CA GLU A 470 15.68 -15.01 25.53
C GLU A 470 14.35 -14.69 26.22
N LEU A 471 13.63 -15.72 26.66
CA LEU A 471 12.41 -15.56 27.44
C LEU A 471 12.74 -15.14 28.87
N LEU A 472 12.18 -14.03 29.33
CA LEU A 472 12.46 -13.49 30.66
C LEU A 472 11.57 -14.09 31.75
N GLU A 473 12.12 -14.15 32.97
CA GLU A 473 11.35 -14.37 34.20
C GLU A 473 10.42 -13.17 34.50
N GLU A 474 10.79 -11.96 34.05
CA GLU A 474 9.91 -10.79 34.15
C GLU A 474 8.75 -10.90 33.14
N THR A 475 7.52 -10.79 33.62
CA THR A 475 6.32 -10.78 32.77
C THR A 475 5.41 -9.59 33.07
N SER A 476 4.77 -9.08 32.01
CA SER A 476 3.72 -8.06 32.14
C SER A 476 2.32 -8.66 32.32
N ASP A 477 2.18 -9.99 32.20
CA ASP A 477 0.90 -10.65 32.45
C ASP A 477 0.57 -10.67 33.95
N PRO A 478 -0.58 -10.10 34.39
CA PRO A 478 -1.00 -10.14 35.79
C PRO A 478 -1.22 -11.56 36.32
N GLY A 479 -1.44 -12.55 35.44
CA GLY A 479 -1.56 -13.95 35.78
C GLY A 479 -0.21 -14.67 36.01
N GLY A 480 0.92 -14.02 35.76
CA GLY A 480 2.24 -14.62 35.86
C GLY A 480 2.58 -15.57 34.70
N GLY A 481 1.92 -15.44 33.54
CA GLY A 481 2.22 -16.25 32.37
C GLY A 481 3.52 -15.82 31.67
N HIS A 482 4.26 -16.82 31.16
CA HIS A 482 5.54 -16.63 30.46
C HIS A 482 5.51 -17.09 29.00
N GLU A 483 4.39 -17.60 28.48
CA GLU A 483 4.39 -18.13 27.11
C GLU A 483 4.69 -17.02 26.10
N PHE A 484 5.62 -17.20 25.17
CA PHE A 484 5.85 -16.23 24.10
C PHE A 484 5.66 -16.90 22.75
N ARG A 485 4.96 -16.23 21.82
CA ARG A 485 4.69 -16.75 20.48
C ARG A 485 5.24 -15.82 19.40
N MET A 486 6.35 -16.21 18.83
CA MET A 486 6.98 -15.55 17.68
C MET A 486 6.37 -16.09 16.37
N ILE A 487 6.12 -15.20 15.42
CA ILE A 487 5.53 -15.53 14.11
C ILE A 487 6.57 -15.34 13.00
N SER A 488 7.35 -14.26 13.02
CA SER A 488 8.29 -13.96 11.94
C SER A 488 9.45 -13.09 12.39
N MET A 489 10.58 -13.23 11.71
CA MET A 489 11.72 -12.30 11.74
C MET A 489 11.80 -11.57 10.41
N MET A 490 11.84 -10.25 10.46
CA MET A 490 11.73 -9.35 9.31
C MET A 490 13.02 -8.54 9.19
N ARG A 491 13.52 -8.41 7.96
CA ARG A 491 14.75 -7.68 7.63
C ARG A 491 14.58 -6.96 6.29
N CYS A 492 15.48 -6.01 6.00
CA CYS A 492 15.59 -5.39 4.69
C CYS A 492 16.98 -5.69 4.10
N VAL A 493 17.03 -6.14 2.86
CA VAL A 493 18.29 -6.48 2.16
C VAL A 493 18.54 -5.47 1.05
N LEU A 494 19.80 -5.22 0.71
CA LEU A 494 20.13 -4.53 -0.53
C LEU A 494 20.09 -5.56 -1.66
N TYR A 495 19.39 -5.27 -2.76
CA TYR A 495 19.52 -6.11 -3.95
C TYR A 495 20.87 -5.82 -4.59
N SER A 496 21.74 -6.83 -4.66
CA SER A 496 22.82 -6.85 -5.65
C SER A 496 22.19 -7.22 -6.98
N THR A 497 21.82 -6.24 -7.80
CA THR A 497 21.55 -6.51 -9.21
C THR A 497 22.87 -6.92 -9.88
N PHE A 498 22.81 -7.99 -10.64
CA PHE A 498 23.89 -8.51 -11.49
C PHE A 498 24.31 -7.45 -12.51
N LEU A 499 25.18 -6.53 -12.09
CA LEU A 499 26.10 -5.66 -12.84
C LEU A 499 26.59 -4.66 -11.80
N GLY A 500 27.67 -5.03 -11.12
CA GLY A 500 28.27 -4.23 -10.05
C GLY A 500 28.44 -2.79 -10.48
N LEU A 501 27.87 -1.88 -9.69
CA LEU A 501 28.25 -0.49 -9.47
C LEU A 501 27.20 0.15 -8.56
N TYR A 502 27.28 -0.11 -7.25
CA TYR A 502 26.89 0.88 -6.26
C TYR A 502 27.99 0.91 -5.20
N THR A 503 28.64 2.07 -5.08
CA THR A 503 29.63 2.37 -4.04
C THR A 503 28.91 2.60 -2.72
N ASP A 504 29.46 2.04 -1.65
CA ASP A 504 29.03 2.22 -0.27
C ASP A 504 28.79 3.70 0.06
N HIS A 505 27.52 4.05 0.28
CA HIS A 505 27.16 5.26 1.01
C HIS A 505 26.37 4.83 2.24
N GLU A 506 26.92 5.20 3.40
CA GLU A 506 26.39 4.94 4.73
C GLU A 506 24.91 5.31 4.81
N CYS A 507 24.06 4.31 5.09
CA CYS A 507 22.67 4.52 5.50
C CYS A 507 22.65 5.08 6.93
N SER A 508 22.81 6.39 7.09
CA SER A 508 22.44 7.08 8.33
C SER A 508 20.96 7.46 8.26
N VAL A 509 20.16 6.83 9.13
CA VAL A 509 18.72 7.06 9.36
C VAL A 509 18.46 8.45 9.94
#